data_AF-A0AA42J0N3-F1
#
_entry.id   AF-A0AA42J0N3-F1
#
_cell.length_a   1.000
_cell.length_b   1.000
_cell.length_c   1.000
_cell.angle_alpha   90.00
_cell.angle_beta   90.00
_cell.angle_gamma   90.00
#
_symmetry.space_group_name_H-M   'P 1'
#
loop_
_entity.id
_entity.type
_entity.pdbx_description
1 polymer ?
#
loop_
_entity_poly.entity_id
_entity_poly.type
_entity_poly.pdbx_seq_one_letter_code
_entity_poly.pdbx_strand_id
1 'polypeptide(L)'
;MAKEVGIKVIEGKTCLSTGIIAEAFGVTKKTLNQWEKKGCPKISHGYWYLPDVLKWRDEANRQMPEDVDIETMPITYQKVFYETQLKKAQTENADLKNAIARGDYLLKSDAIAELERYFIIFKRSALGLVSKIGVDIAPYVDEVEARRVENKIRETINSALEQFAENGIYKEK
;
A
#
# COMPACT_ATOMS: atom_id res chain seq x y z
N MET A 1 -36.52 -37.91 31.99
CA MET A 1 -35.37 -38.54 32.67
C MET A 1 -34.34 -37.46 33.01
N ALA A 2 -34.32 -37.01 34.26
CA ALA A 2 -33.42 -35.95 34.72
C ALA A 2 -31.99 -36.52 34.79
N LYS A 3 -31.12 -36.11 33.87
CA LYS A 3 -29.70 -36.48 33.89
C LYS A 3 -29.02 -35.75 35.02
N GLU A 4 -28.23 -36.52 35.77
CA GLU A 4 -27.49 -36.18 36.97
C GLU A 4 -26.92 -34.76 36.95
N VAL A 5 -27.25 -33.99 37.98
CA VAL A 5 -26.77 -32.62 38.21
C VAL A 5 -25.26 -32.68 38.37
N GLY A 6 -24.52 -32.48 37.27
CA GLY A 6 -23.06 -32.47 37.21
C GLY A 6 -22.43 -31.23 37.85
N ILE A 7 -23.01 -30.76 38.96
CA ILE A 7 -22.60 -29.57 39.70
C ILE A 7 -22.03 -30.06 41.04
N LYS A 8 -20.80 -29.66 41.34
CA LYS A 8 -20.15 -29.95 42.63
C LYS A 8 -19.60 -28.66 43.21
N VAL A 9 -19.75 -28.48 44.52
CA VAL A 9 -19.07 -27.41 45.25
C VAL A 9 -17.71 -27.95 45.69
N ILE A 10 -16.64 -27.39 45.13
CA ILE A 10 -15.26 -27.75 45.44
C ILE A 10 -14.56 -26.46 45.84
N GLU A 11 -13.89 -26.45 47.00
CA GLU A 11 -13.20 -25.25 47.53
C GLU A 11 -14.10 -24.00 47.63
N GLY A 12 -15.39 -24.18 47.97
CA GLY A 12 -16.36 -23.07 48.05
C GLY A 12 -16.80 -22.50 46.70
N LYS A 13 -16.32 -23.06 45.57
CA LYS A 13 -16.68 -22.66 44.21
C LYS A 13 -17.67 -23.66 43.58
N THR A 14 -18.70 -23.15 42.93
CA THR A 14 -19.68 -23.95 42.17
C THR A 14 -19.05 -24.43 40.86
N CYS A 15 -18.57 -25.67 40.84
CA CYS A 15 -17.89 -26.26 39.70
C CYS A 15 -18.86 -27.07 38.83
N LEU A 16 -18.72 -26.92 37.52
CA LEU A 16 -19.53 -27.60 36.50
C LEU A 16 -18.70 -28.70 35.84
N SER A 17 -19.36 -29.82 35.53
CA SER A 17 -18.73 -30.89 34.76
C SER A 17 -18.35 -30.44 33.34
N THR A 18 -17.36 -31.11 32.76
CA THR A 18 -16.90 -30.87 31.38
C THR A 18 -18.04 -30.99 30.35
N GLY A 19 -19.05 -31.82 30.62
CA GLY A 19 -20.23 -31.92 29.75
C GLY A 19 -21.08 -30.66 29.75
N ILE A 20 -21.37 -30.12 30.93
CA ILE A 20 -22.18 -28.92 31.11
C ILE A 20 -21.45 -27.68 30.57
N ILE A 21 -20.14 -27.59 30.81
CA ILE A 21 -19.31 -26.49 30.29
C ILE A 21 -19.23 -26.54 28.77
N ALA A 22 -19.06 -27.73 28.18
CA ALA A 22 -19.04 -27.90 26.73
C ALA A 22 -20.34 -27.40 26.09
N GLU A 23 -21.47 -27.75 26.70
CA GLU A 23 -22.79 -27.29 26.28
C GLU A 23 -22.98 -25.77 26.47
N ALA A 24 -22.59 -25.23 27.63
CA ALA A 24 -22.70 -23.81 27.95
C ALA A 24 -21.90 -22.91 26.98
N PHE A 25 -20.75 -23.38 26.50
CA PHE A 25 -19.93 -22.67 25.51
C PHE A 25 -20.21 -23.08 24.06
N GLY A 26 -21.08 -24.05 23.82
CA GLY A 26 -21.36 -24.58 22.47
C GLY A 26 -20.15 -25.26 21.81
N VAL A 27 -19.22 -25.81 22.59
CA VAL A 27 -17.97 -26.43 22.11
C VAL A 27 -17.95 -27.93 22.35
N THR A 28 -17.07 -28.65 21.65
CA THR A 28 -16.91 -30.10 21.90
C THR A 28 -16.06 -30.35 23.14
N LYS A 29 -16.21 -31.52 23.79
CA LYS A 29 -15.32 -31.96 24.88
C LYS A 29 -13.84 -32.00 24.46
N LYS A 30 -13.57 -32.26 23.17
CA LYS A 30 -12.21 -32.23 22.60
C LYS A 30 -11.62 -30.82 22.63
N THR A 31 -12.45 -29.80 22.34
CA THR A 31 -12.06 -28.39 22.42
C THR A 31 -11.71 -27.99 23.86
N LEU A 32 -12.46 -28.44 24.86
CA LEU A 32 -12.11 -28.21 26.27
C LEU A 32 -10.80 -28.87 26.68
N ASN A 33 -10.52 -30.08 26.22
CA ASN A 33 -9.21 -30.71 26.45
C ASN A 33 -8.06 -29.95 25.76
N GLN A 34 -8.33 -29.30 24.63
CA GLN A 34 -7.35 -28.40 24.00
C GLN A 34 -7.18 -27.11 24.80
N TRP A 35 -8.24 -26.57 25.40
CA TRP A 35 -8.16 -25.41 26.29
C TRP A 35 -7.35 -25.73 27.55
N GLU A 36 -7.52 -26.93 28.12
CA GLU A 36 -6.67 -27.43 29.21
C GLU A 36 -5.19 -27.39 28.82
N LYS A 37 -4.84 -27.89 27.63
CA LYS A 37 -3.46 -27.85 27.09
C LYS A 37 -2.95 -26.43 26.83
N LYS A 38 -3.84 -25.48 26.57
CA LYS A 38 -3.53 -24.06 26.38
C LYS A 38 -3.48 -23.27 27.70
N GLY A 39 -3.68 -23.93 28.84
CA GLY A 39 -3.57 -23.31 30.17
C GLY A 39 -4.89 -22.81 30.76
N CYS A 40 -6.04 -23.26 30.25
CA CYS A 40 -7.34 -22.93 30.86
C CYS A 40 -7.43 -23.51 32.28
N PRO A 41 -7.77 -22.70 33.30
CA PRO A 41 -7.77 -23.12 34.69
C PRO A 41 -8.82 -24.21 34.96
N LYS A 42 -8.38 -25.30 35.59
CA LYS A 42 -9.19 -26.47 35.94
C LYS A 42 -9.00 -26.80 37.41
N ILE A 43 -10.11 -26.91 38.14
CA ILE A 43 -10.09 -27.12 39.60
C ILE A 43 -9.87 -28.59 39.94
N SER A 44 -10.50 -29.51 39.19
CA SER A 44 -10.34 -30.94 39.41
C SER A 44 -10.54 -31.73 38.12
N HIS A 45 -10.21 -33.03 38.13
CA HIS A 45 -10.38 -33.91 36.97
C HIS A 45 -11.83 -33.90 36.47
N GLY A 46 -12.06 -33.19 35.36
CA GLY A 46 -13.34 -33.09 34.68
C GLY A 46 -14.29 -32.00 35.19
N TYR A 47 -13.86 -31.16 36.15
CA TYR A 47 -14.66 -30.08 36.74
C TYR A 47 -14.00 -28.71 36.57
N TRP A 48 -14.82 -27.73 36.20
CA TRP A 48 -14.39 -26.37 35.86
C TRP A 48 -15.22 -25.34 36.60
N TYR A 49 -14.61 -24.21 36.94
CA TYR A 49 -15.34 -23.06 37.46
C TYR A 49 -15.60 -22.07 36.35
N LEU A 50 -16.87 -21.86 36.03
CA LEU A 50 -17.31 -21.09 34.87
C LEU A 50 -16.71 -19.66 34.83
N PRO A 51 -16.65 -18.90 35.94
CA PRO A 51 -16.03 -17.57 35.92
C PRO A 51 -14.53 -17.58 35.60
N ASP A 52 -13.77 -18.58 36.03
CA ASP A 52 -12.33 -18.66 35.73
C ASP A 52 -12.10 -19.02 34.25
N VAL A 53 -12.95 -19.89 33.68
CA VAL A 53 -12.93 -20.20 32.24
C VAL A 53 -13.32 -18.97 31.39
N LEU A 54 -14.32 -18.20 31.84
CA LEU A 54 -14.71 -16.94 31.18
C LEU A 54 -13.58 -15.93 31.20
N LYS A 55 -12.96 -15.68 32.36
CA LYS A 55 -11.80 -14.77 32.46
C LYS A 55 -10.65 -15.17 31.55
N TRP A 56 -10.27 -16.44 31.55
CA TRP A 56 -9.22 -16.95 30.67
C TRP A 56 -9.55 -16.74 29.19
N ARG A 57 -10.81 -16.99 28.79
CA ARG A 57 -11.26 -16.79 27.41
C ARG A 57 -11.27 -15.31 27.04
N ASP A 58 -11.70 -14.45 27.93
CA ASP A 58 -11.78 -13.01 27.71
C ASP A 58 -10.38 -12.38 27.67
N GLU A 59 -9.40 -12.90 28.42
CA GLU A 59 -7.98 -12.55 28.31
C GLU A 59 -7.38 -13.04 26.99
N ALA A 60 -7.70 -14.26 26.55
CA ALA A 60 -7.25 -14.80 25.27
C ALA A 60 -7.85 -14.05 24.06
N ASN A 61 -9.04 -13.47 24.21
CA ASN A 61 -9.73 -12.68 23.18
C ASN A 61 -9.52 -11.17 23.33
N ARG A 62 -8.80 -10.70 24.35
CA ARG A 62 -8.49 -9.28 24.49
C ARG A 62 -7.67 -8.87 23.27
N GLN A 63 -8.24 -8.03 22.42
CA GLN A 63 -7.49 -7.40 21.33
C GLN A 63 -6.28 -6.70 21.94
N MET A 64 -5.11 -6.99 21.38
CA MET A 64 -3.88 -6.33 21.77
C MET A 64 -4.07 -4.82 21.63
N PRO A 65 -3.65 -4.01 22.62
CA PRO A 65 -3.53 -2.57 22.45
C PRO A 65 -2.80 -2.24 21.13
N GLU A 66 -3.19 -1.17 20.43
CA GLU A 66 -2.51 -0.77 19.19
C GLU A 66 -1.01 -0.45 19.41
N ASP A 67 -0.61 -0.18 20.65
CA ASP A 67 0.75 0.19 21.06
C ASP A 67 1.52 -0.92 21.81
N VAL A 68 1.28 -2.21 21.51
CA VAL A 68 2.12 -3.26 22.12
C VAL A 68 3.47 -3.36 21.41
N ASP A 69 4.52 -3.09 22.17
CA ASP A 69 5.90 -3.29 21.75
C ASP A 69 6.16 -4.77 21.44
N ILE A 70 6.37 -5.06 20.16
CA ILE A 70 6.60 -6.40 19.61
C ILE A 70 7.83 -7.04 20.27
N GLU A 71 8.83 -6.24 20.66
CA GLU A 71 10.06 -6.75 21.29
C GLU A 71 9.83 -7.35 22.67
N THR A 72 8.74 -6.97 23.35
CA THR A 72 8.36 -7.52 24.66
C THR A 72 7.52 -8.79 24.58
N MET A 73 7.04 -9.16 23.38
CA MET A 73 6.20 -10.34 23.18
C MET A 73 6.98 -11.65 23.20
N PRO A 74 6.30 -12.79 23.43
CA PRO A 74 6.93 -14.10 23.26
C PRO A 74 7.47 -14.29 21.83
N ILE A 75 8.61 -14.97 21.72
CA ILE A 75 9.36 -15.21 20.47
C ILE A 75 8.47 -15.77 19.33
N THR A 76 7.47 -16.59 19.67
CA THR A 76 6.53 -17.14 18.70
C THR A 76 5.69 -16.06 18.01
N TYR A 77 5.24 -15.05 18.75
CA TYR A 77 4.46 -13.93 18.21
C TYR A 77 5.35 -13.00 17.39
N GLN A 78 6.56 -12.71 17.87
CA GLN A 78 7.55 -11.93 17.12
C GLN A 78 7.84 -12.56 15.76
N LYS A 79 8.09 -13.88 15.74
CA LYS A 79 8.32 -14.62 14.50
C LYS A 79 7.15 -14.47 13.52
N VAL A 80 5.91 -14.68 13.99
CA VAL A 80 4.71 -14.55 13.14
C VAL A 80 4.56 -13.13 12.61
N PHE A 81 4.84 -12.12 13.44
CA PHE A 81 4.81 -10.72 13.02
C PHE A 81 5.81 -10.45 11.89
N TYR A 82 7.09 -10.79 12.09
CA TYR A 82 8.12 -10.57 11.06
C TYR A 82 7.88 -11.41 9.80
N GLU A 83 7.40 -12.64 9.91
CA GLU A 83 7.00 -13.46 8.75
C GLU A 83 5.87 -12.81 7.97
N THR A 84 4.90 -12.20 8.65
CA THR A 84 3.80 -11.47 8.01
C THR A 84 4.32 -10.23 7.29
N GLN A 85 5.19 -9.45 7.93
CA GLN A 85 5.77 -8.25 7.33
C GLN A 85 6.65 -8.59 6.12
N LEU A 86 7.43 -9.67 6.20
CA LEU A 86 8.23 -10.17 5.07
C LEU A 86 7.33 -10.55 3.89
N LYS A 87 6.23 -11.27 4.13
CA LYS A 87 5.27 -11.64 3.07
C LYS A 87 4.61 -10.43 2.44
N LYS A 88 4.26 -9.40 3.22
CA LYS A 88 3.73 -8.14 2.68
C LYS A 88 4.75 -7.47 1.77
N ALA A 89 5.98 -7.29 2.23
CA ALA A 89 7.05 -6.70 1.42
C ALA A 89 7.34 -7.49 0.14
N GLN A 90 7.28 -8.83 0.19
CA GLN A 90 7.42 -9.69 -0.99
C GLN A 90 6.27 -9.50 -1.98
N THR A 91 5.03 -9.37 -1.47
CA THR A 91 3.84 -9.15 -2.30
C THR A 91 3.93 -7.78 -2.99
N GLU A 92 4.24 -6.72 -2.24
CA GLU A 92 4.45 -5.37 -2.78
C GLU A 92 5.54 -5.34 -3.86
N ASN A 93 6.65 -6.06 -3.64
CA ASN A 93 7.73 -6.15 -4.62
C ASN A 93 7.28 -6.89 -5.90
N ALA A 94 6.49 -7.95 -5.75
CA ALA A 94 5.93 -8.68 -6.88
C ALA A 94 4.94 -7.80 -7.65
N ASP A 95 4.08 -7.05 -6.96
CA ASP A 95 3.13 -6.12 -7.58
C ASP A 95 3.85 -5.02 -8.35
N LEU A 96 4.90 -4.42 -7.78
CA LEU A 96 5.74 -3.44 -8.47
C LEU A 96 6.41 -4.04 -9.73
N LYS A 97 6.97 -5.24 -9.64
CA LYS A 97 7.57 -5.93 -10.79
C LYS A 97 6.54 -6.23 -11.88
N ASN A 98 5.36 -6.69 -11.48
CA ASN A 98 4.26 -6.96 -12.40
C ASN A 98 3.81 -5.67 -13.11
N ALA A 99 3.68 -4.58 -12.38
CA ALA A 99 3.29 -3.29 -12.95
C ALA A 99 4.37 -2.72 -13.89
N ILE A 100 5.65 -2.87 -13.57
CA ILE A 100 6.74 -2.55 -14.50
C ILE A 100 6.63 -3.42 -15.77
N ALA A 101 6.39 -4.73 -15.63
CA ALA A 101 6.25 -5.63 -16.77
C ALA A 101 5.02 -5.35 -17.64
N ARG A 102 3.92 -4.84 -17.04
CA ARG A 102 2.75 -4.36 -17.78
C ARG A 102 3.00 -3.06 -18.54
N GLY A 103 4.07 -2.32 -18.22
CA GLY A 103 4.36 -1.02 -18.81
C GLY A 103 3.70 0.15 -18.09
N ASP A 104 3.21 -0.05 -16.87
CA ASP A 104 2.60 1.03 -16.06
C ASP A 104 3.65 2.05 -15.58
N TYR A 105 4.94 1.69 -15.64
CA TYR A 105 6.07 2.52 -15.22
C TYR A 105 7.10 2.68 -16.34
N LEU A 106 7.60 3.91 -16.47
CA LEU A 106 8.71 4.27 -17.34
C LEU A 106 9.95 4.60 -16.50
N LEU A 107 11.11 4.20 -17.00
CA LEU A 107 12.38 4.63 -16.43
C LEU A 107 12.52 6.14 -16.62
N LYS A 108 12.87 6.84 -15.55
CA LYS A 108 13.06 8.29 -15.57
C LYS A 108 14.10 8.72 -16.61
N SER A 109 15.19 7.96 -16.76
CA SER A 109 16.23 8.21 -17.77
C SER A 109 15.67 8.21 -19.18
N ASP A 110 14.80 7.25 -19.48
CA ASP A 110 14.28 7.02 -20.81
C ASP A 110 13.25 8.09 -21.14
N ALA A 111 12.38 8.42 -20.18
CA ALA A 111 11.44 9.53 -20.31
C ALA A 111 12.16 10.87 -20.56
N ILE A 112 13.26 11.14 -19.83
CA ILE A 112 14.07 12.35 -20.04
C ILE A 112 14.70 12.33 -21.43
N ALA A 113 15.32 11.22 -21.84
CA ALA A 113 15.99 11.11 -23.14
C ALA A 113 15.02 11.26 -24.32
N GLU A 114 13.80 10.72 -24.21
CA GLU A 114 12.76 10.90 -25.22
C GLU A 114 12.27 12.34 -25.29
N LEU A 115 12.02 12.98 -24.13
CA LEU A 115 11.63 14.39 -24.08
C LEU A 115 12.71 15.30 -24.66
N GLU A 116 13.99 15.07 -24.33
CA GLU A 116 15.11 15.81 -24.91
C GLU A 116 15.14 15.69 -26.43
N ARG A 117 15.02 14.47 -26.97
CA ARG A 117 14.95 14.24 -28.41
C ARG A 117 13.76 14.96 -29.04
N TYR A 118 12.59 14.88 -28.41
CA TYR A 118 11.39 15.56 -28.87
C TYR A 118 11.58 17.07 -28.93
N PHE A 119 12.12 17.70 -27.88
CA PHE A 119 12.34 19.14 -27.84
C PHE A 119 13.41 19.61 -28.85
N ILE A 120 14.43 18.79 -29.13
CA ILE A 120 15.40 19.07 -30.20
C ILE A 120 14.71 19.10 -31.57
N ILE A 121 13.85 18.11 -31.85
CA ILE A 121 13.09 18.04 -33.11
C ILE A 121 12.12 19.22 -33.20
N PHE A 122 11.40 19.50 -32.11
CA PHE A 122 10.46 20.63 -32.02
C PHE A 122 11.15 21.96 -32.30
N LYS A 123 12.29 22.24 -31.65
CA LYS A 123 13.08 23.45 -31.90
C LYS A 123 13.49 23.58 -33.37
N ARG A 124 13.99 22.48 -33.96
CA ARG A 124 14.38 22.46 -35.39
C ARG A 124 13.18 22.72 -36.31
N SER A 125 12.04 22.10 -36.01
CA SER A 125 10.80 22.30 -36.77
C SER A 125 10.31 23.74 -36.68
N ALA A 126 10.30 24.33 -35.48
CA ALA A 126 9.88 25.72 -35.26
C ALA A 126 10.78 26.70 -36.02
N LEU A 127 12.10 26.51 -35.96
CA LEU A 127 13.05 27.34 -36.72
C LEU A 127 12.95 27.10 -38.24
N GLY A 128 12.63 25.89 -38.68
CA GLY A 128 12.38 25.59 -40.09
C GLY A 128 11.18 26.32 -40.67
N LEU A 129 10.15 26.61 -39.86
CA LEU A 129 8.99 27.40 -40.28
C LEU A 129 9.39 28.83 -40.69
N VAL A 130 10.38 29.43 -40.02
CA VAL A 130 10.91 30.75 -40.36
C VAL A 130 11.38 30.79 -41.81
N SER A 131 12.24 29.85 -42.17
CA SER A 131 12.81 29.78 -43.52
C SER A 131 11.74 29.46 -44.57
N LYS A 132 10.77 28.61 -44.25
CA LYS A 132 9.66 28.29 -45.15
C LYS A 132 8.79 29.52 -45.42
N ILE A 133 8.40 30.23 -44.37
CA ILE A 133 7.64 31.49 -44.49
C ILE A 133 8.44 32.52 -45.29
N GLY A 134 9.75 32.64 -45.05
CA GLY A 134 10.63 33.54 -45.80
C GLY A 134 10.60 33.27 -47.31
N VAL A 135 10.66 32.00 -47.71
CA VAL A 135 10.54 31.59 -49.13
C VAL A 135 9.14 31.89 -49.69
N ASP A 136 8.10 31.64 -48.91
CA ASP A 136 6.71 31.84 -49.34
C ASP A 136 6.36 33.33 -49.53
N ILE A 137 6.96 34.23 -48.74
CA ILE A 137 6.71 35.69 -48.85
C ILE A 137 7.60 36.38 -49.89
N ALA A 138 8.76 35.81 -50.23
CA ALA A 138 9.76 36.43 -51.11
C ALA A 138 9.22 36.92 -52.47
N PRO A 139 8.22 36.28 -53.12
CA PRO A 139 7.65 36.80 -54.37
C PRO A 139 6.81 38.08 -54.22
N TYR A 140 6.38 38.42 -53.00
CA TYR A 140 5.40 39.47 -52.74
C TYR A 140 6.00 40.74 -52.11
N VAL A 141 7.26 40.68 -51.67
CA VAL A 141 7.97 41.79 -51.01
C VAL A 141 9.38 41.89 -51.57
N ASP A 142 10.02 43.05 -51.42
CA ASP A 142 11.44 43.18 -51.77
C ASP A 142 12.35 42.40 -50.81
N GLU A 143 13.61 42.20 -51.22
CA GLU A 143 14.58 41.40 -50.47
C GLU A 143 14.85 41.95 -49.06
N VAL A 144 14.80 43.28 -48.88
CA VAL A 144 15.05 43.93 -47.59
C VAL A 144 13.90 43.66 -46.64
N GLU A 145 12.66 43.83 -47.10
CA GLU A 145 11.46 43.56 -46.31
C GLU A 145 11.28 42.06 -46.03
N ALA A 146 11.54 41.17 -46.99
CA ALA A 146 11.52 39.72 -46.77
C ALA A 146 12.45 39.33 -45.60
N ARG A 147 13.68 39.86 -45.62
CA ARG A 147 14.68 39.56 -44.59
C ARG A 147 14.35 40.18 -43.24
N ARG A 148 13.74 41.37 -43.23
CA ARG A 148 13.24 42.00 -42.01
C ARG A 148 12.14 41.18 -41.34
N VAL A 149 11.19 40.68 -42.12
CA VAL A 149 10.11 39.81 -41.64
C VAL A 149 10.66 38.48 -41.11
N GLU A 150 11.57 37.85 -41.85
CA GLU A 150 12.21 36.60 -41.42
C GLU A 150 12.91 36.75 -40.06
N ASN A 151 13.69 37.82 -39.88
CA ASN A 151 14.38 38.10 -38.61
C ASN A 151 13.38 38.33 -37.47
N LYS A 152 12.30 39.08 -37.71
CA LYS A 152 11.28 39.35 -36.69
C LYS A 152 10.57 38.06 -36.25
N ILE A 153 10.19 37.20 -37.20
CA ILE A 153 9.56 35.91 -36.88
C ILE A 153 10.55 35.02 -36.10
N ARG A 154 11.83 35.01 -36.50
CA ARG A 154 12.89 34.26 -35.81
C ARG A 154 13.05 34.69 -34.36
N GLU A 155 13.08 36.00 -34.11
CA GLU A 155 13.16 36.57 -32.76
C GLU A 155 11.94 36.18 -31.92
N THR A 156 10.73 36.28 -32.48
CA THR A 156 9.50 35.87 -31.79
C THR A 156 9.51 34.38 -31.42
N ILE A 157 9.92 33.51 -32.35
CA ILE A 157 10.00 32.07 -32.10
C ILE A 157 11.07 31.75 -31.05
N ASN A 158 12.26 32.36 -31.14
CA ASN A 158 13.31 32.17 -30.14
C ASN A 158 12.84 32.61 -28.75
N SER A 159 12.19 33.77 -28.64
CA SER A 159 11.65 34.24 -27.36
C SER A 159 10.58 33.30 -26.82
N ALA A 160 9.70 32.77 -27.66
CA ALA A 160 8.70 31.79 -27.25
C ALA A 160 9.35 30.48 -26.74
N LEU A 161 10.39 29.99 -27.43
CA LEU A 161 11.13 28.79 -27.02
C LEU A 161 11.89 28.99 -25.71
N GLU A 162 12.49 30.16 -25.49
CA GLU A 162 13.16 30.51 -24.24
C GLU A 162 12.18 30.54 -23.06
N GLN A 163 11.03 31.18 -23.23
CA GLN A 163 9.99 31.21 -22.19
C GLN A 163 9.46 29.81 -21.86
N PHE A 164 9.34 28.95 -22.88
CA PHE A 164 8.99 27.54 -22.69
C PHE A 164 10.03 26.77 -21.87
N ALA A 165 11.31 27.03 -22.10
CA ALA A 165 12.42 26.38 -21.40
C ALA A 165 12.58 26.84 -19.95
N GLU A 166 12.30 28.12 -19.65
CA GLU A 166 12.48 28.67 -18.30
C GLU A 166 11.28 28.41 -17.37
N ASN A 167 10.07 28.70 -17.83
CA ASN A 167 8.87 28.73 -16.97
C ASN A 167 7.70 27.90 -17.50
N GLY A 168 7.77 27.39 -18.74
CA GLY A 168 6.66 26.68 -19.39
C GLY A 168 5.41 27.55 -19.63
N ILE A 169 5.52 28.87 -19.46
CA ILE A 169 4.41 29.83 -19.64
C ILE A 169 4.81 30.83 -20.72
N TYR A 170 4.06 30.85 -21.82
CA TYR A 170 4.20 31.86 -22.86
C TYR A 170 3.49 33.17 -22.44
N LYS A 171 4.21 34.29 -22.54
CA LYS A 171 3.70 35.65 -22.37
C LYS A 171 4.01 36.42 -23.65
N GLU A 172 2.96 36.84 -24.35
CA GLU A 172 3.10 37.86 -25.39
C GLU A 172 3.61 39.16 -24.75
N LYS A 173 4.66 39.74 -25.33
CA LYS A 173 5.13 41.10 -25.01
C LYS A 173 4.46 42.10 -25.93
#